data_AF-A0A7S2J5Q0-F1
#
_entry.id   AF-A0A7S2J5Q0-F1
#
_cell.length_a   1.000
_cell.length_b   1.000
_cell.length_c   1.000
_cell.angle_alpha   90.00
_cell.angle_beta   90.00
_cell.angle_gamma   90.00
#
_symmetry.space_group_name_H-M   'P 1'
#
loop_
_entity.id
_entity.type
_entity.pdbx_description
1 polymer ?
#
loop_
_entity_poly.entity_id
_entity_poly.type
_entity_poly.pdbx_seq_one_letter_code
_entity_poly.pdbx_strand_id
1 'polypeptide(L)'
;EIVASEVADFVGIRVARTRPLSMISEEYFTMTEALLAAPTMVEGQSGYLLTIFHSSKEFISVVEFVPGIILQGLPGQEALKRPGLQQLMEDVGRLVALDCLLNNGDRVPAIWMNDGNLTNVMITASSAVVGIDQQVHPILDNEGM
;
A
#
# COMPACT_ATOMS: atom_id res chain seq x y z
N GLU A 1 0.75 -8.10 3.27
CA GLU A 1 0.64 -6.80 3.95
C GLU A 1 1.30 -6.73 5.33
N ILE A 2 0.75 -7.31 6.41
CA ILE A 2 1.29 -7.08 7.77
C ILE A 2 2.77 -7.45 7.89
N VAL A 3 3.16 -8.64 7.45
CA VAL A 3 4.56 -9.07 7.46
C VAL A 3 5.47 -8.11 6.67
N ALA A 4 5.03 -7.64 5.50
CA ALA A 4 5.78 -6.67 4.72
C ALA A 4 5.93 -5.33 5.46
N SER A 5 4.89 -4.87 6.16
CA SER A 5 4.93 -3.66 6.97
C SER A 5 5.91 -3.77 8.12
N GLU A 6 5.96 -4.91 8.82
CA GLU A 6 6.91 -5.15 9.90
C GLU A 6 8.36 -5.19 9.38
N VAL A 7 8.60 -5.86 8.25
CA VAL A 7 9.93 -5.88 7.63
C VAL A 7 10.35 -4.48 7.20
N ALA A 8 9.44 -3.70 6.61
CA ALA A 8 9.70 -2.33 6.19
C ALA A 8 10.07 -1.42 7.37
N ASP A 9 9.33 -1.51 8.48
CA ASP A 9 9.63 -0.77 9.71
C ASP A 9 11.01 -1.15 10.26
N PHE A 10 11.30 -2.46 10.31
CA PHE A 10 12.60 -2.98 10.74
C PHE A 10 13.78 -2.43 9.93
N VAL A 11 13.63 -2.29 8.61
CA VAL A 11 14.69 -1.74 7.73
C VAL A 11 14.63 -0.21 7.55
N GLY A 12 13.72 0.47 8.26
CA GLY A 12 13.57 1.93 8.17
C GLY A 12 13.15 2.41 6.78
N ILE A 13 12.23 1.70 6.13
CA ILE A 13 11.65 2.06 4.84
C ILE A 13 10.17 2.36 5.03
N ARG A 14 9.72 3.49 4.47
CA ARG A 14 8.38 3.99 4.66
C ARG A 14 7.38 3.29 3.74
N VAL A 15 6.46 2.54 4.33
CA VAL A 15 5.28 1.95 3.67
C VAL A 15 4.03 2.29 4.46
N ALA A 16 2.85 2.32 3.82
CA ALA A 16 1.58 2.52 4.51
C ALA A 16 1.44 1.51 5.65
N ARG A 17 1.18 2.01 6.85
CA ARG A 17 1.00 1.15 8.02
C ARG A 17 -0.26 0.32 7.83
N THR A 18 -0.18 -0.95 8.18
CA THR A 18 -1.34 -1.84 8.27
C THR A 18 -1.41 -2.41 9.67
N ARG A 19 -2.63 -2.66 10.13
CA ARG A 19 -2.88 -3.48 11.31
C ARG A 19 -4.08 -4.40 11.07
N PRO A 20 -4.06 -5.61 11.65
CA PRO A 20 -5.24 -6.45 11.66
C PRO A 20 -6.26 -5.88 12.64
N LEU A 21 -7.53 -5.92 12.25
CA LEU A 21 -8.68 -5.64 13.11
C LEU A 21 -9.54 -6.89 13.19
N SER A 22 -9.66 -7.45 14.39
CA SER A 22 -10.50 -8.62 14.65
C SER A 22 -11.97 -8.29 14.50
N MET A 23 -12.71 -9.13 13.79
CA MET A 23 -14.15 -8.94 13.53
C MET A 23 -15.05 -9.20 14.75
N ILE A 24 -14.48 -9.69 15.86
CA ILE A 24 -15.21 -9.85 17.13
C ILE A 24 -14.87 -8.76 18.16
N SER A 25 -14.06 -7.78 17.77
CA SER A 25 -13.66 -6.69 18.65
C SER A 25 -14.72 -5.58 18.69
N GLU A 26 -14.78 -4.85 19.81
CA GLU A 26 -15.62 -3.65 19.94
C GLU A 26 -15.33 -2.62 18.85
N GLU A 27 -14.03 -2.42 18.54
CA GLU A 27 -13.58 -1.51 17.49
C GLU A 27 -14.18 -1.85 16.12
N TYR A 28 -14.27 -3.14 15.78
CA TYR A 28 -14.89 -3.57 14.53
C TYR A 28 -16.37 -3.19 14.48
N PHE A 29 -17.12 -3.42 15.55
CA PHE A 29 -18.54 -3.06 15.60
C PHE A 29 -18.74 -1.54 15.48
N THR A 30 -17.94 -0.74 16.19
CA THR A 30 -17.97 0.72 16.10
C THR A 30 -17.64 1.20 14.68
N MET A 31 -16.61 0.63 14.06
CA MET A 31 -16.23 0.96 12.68
C MET A 31 -17.35 0.62 11.70
N THR A 32 -17.96 -0.56 11.81
CA THR A 32 -19.07 -1.00 10.94
C THR A 32 -20.28 -0.08 11.06
N GLU A 33 -20.68 0.28 12.28
CA GLU A 33 -21.79 1.21 12.51
C GLU A 33 -21.51 2.58 11.87
N ALA A 34 -20.29 3.11 12.08
CA ALA A 34 -19.88 4.39 11.50
C ALA A 34 -19.87 4.35 9.97
N LEU A 35 -19.37 3.26 9.36
CA LEU A 35 -19.34 3.09 7.90
C LEU A 35 -20.75 2.97 7.30
N LEU A 36 -21.68 2.31 7.99
CA LEU A 36 -23.08 2.20 7.54
C LEU A 36 -23.84 3.52 7.67
N ALA A 37 -23.49 4.36 8.64
CA ALA A 37 -24.08 5.68 8.83
C ALA A 37 -23.47 6.76 7.91
N ALA A 38 -22.26 6.53 7.38
CA ALA A 38 -21.56 7.48 6.54
C ALA A 38 -22.22 7.61 5.14
N PRO A 39 -22.29 8.82 4.57
CA PRO A 39 -22.77 9.00 3.21
C PRO A 39 -21.82 8.34 2.21
N THR A 40 -22.37 7.57 1.26
CA THR A 40 -21.58 7.01 0.16
C THR A 40 -21.20 8.10 -0.83
N MET A 41 -19.90 8.30 -1.07
CA MET A 41 -19.43 9.32 -2.02
C MET A 41 -19.67 8.95 -3.49
N VAL A 42 -19.83 7.66 -3.78
CA VAL A 42 -20.08 7.15 -5.14
C VAL A 42 -21.35 6.30 -5.13
N GLU A 43 -22.28 6.64 -6.02
CA GLU A 43 -23.54 5.92 -6.17
C GLU A 43 -23.27 4.44 -6.53
N GLY A 44 -23.92 3.51 -5.83
CA GLY A 44 -23.72 2.07 -6.01
C GLY A 44 -22.59 1.43 -5.19
N GLN A 45 -21.78 2.20 -4.44
CA GLN A 45 -20.72 1.63 -3.60
C GLN A 45 -21.18 1.04 -2.26
N SER A 46 -22.42 1.30 -1.84
CA SER A 46 -23.01 0.72 -0.62
C SER A 46 -23.00 -0.81 -0.62
N GLY A 47 -23.05 -1.46 -1.79
CA GLY A 47 -22.93 -2.91 -1.92
C GLY A 47 -21.56 -3.48 -1.50
N TYR A 48 -20.47 -2.72 -1.66
CA TYR A 48 -19.13 -3.19 -1.28
C TYR A 48 -18.95 -3.32 0.23
N LEU A 49 -19.58 -2.42 1.00
CA LEU A 49 -19.58 -2.50 2.47
C LEU A 49 -20.21 -3.80 2.96
N LEU A 50 -21.31 -4.21 2.32
CA LEU A 50 -21.97 -5.49 2.64
C LEU A 50 -21.04 -6.68 2.35
N THR A 51 -20.27 -6.67 1.28
CA THR A 51 -19.31 -7.74 0.98
C THR A 51 -18.23 -7.87 2.06
N ILE A 52 -17.77 -6.75 2.61
CA ILE A 52 -16.79 -6.74 3.72
C ILE A 52 -17.43 -7.38 4.96
N PHE A 53 -18.67 -7.02 5.28
CA PHE A 53 -19.36 -7.47 6.50
C PHE A 53 -19.87 -8.91 6.44
N HIS A 54 -20.11 -9.47 5.24
CA HIS A 54 -20.55 -10.87 5.07
C HIS A 54 -19.41 -11.84 4.79
N SER A 55 -18.14 -11.39 4.88
CA SER A 55 -17.01 -12.27 4.63
C SER A 55 -16.82 -13.26 5.78
N SER A 56 -16.45 -14.51 5.48
CA SER A 56 -16.09 -15.53 6.47
C SER A 56 -14.69 -15.31 7.09
N LYS A 57 -14.16 -14.10 7.03
CA LYS A 57 -12.82 -13.78 7.53
C LYS A 57 -12.87 -13.56 9.04
N GLU A 58 -11.74 -13.78 9.71
CA GLU A 58 -11.59 -13.49 11.14
C GLU A 58 -11.08 -12.07 11.40
N PHE A 59 -10.41 -11.49 10.40
CA PHE A 59 -9.76 -10.19 10.46
C PHE A 59 -9.98 -9.39 9.17
N ILE A 60 -9.96 -8.07 9.31
CA ILE A 60 -9.81 -7.12 8.20
C ILE A 60 -8.50 -6.32 8.36
N SER A 61 -7.95 -5.82 7.25
CA SER A 61 -6.78 -4.94 7.26
C SER A 61 -7.25 -3.49 7.40
N VAL A 62 -6.79 -2.79 8.43
CA VAL A 62 -6.93 -1.33 8.53
C VAL A 62 -5.64 -0.72 8.01
N VAL A 63 -5.74 -0.04 6.87
CA VAL A 63 -4.58 0.54 6.17
C VAL A 63 -4.57 2.04 6.38
N GLU A 64 -3.38 2.58 6.63
CA GLU A 64 -3.13 4.01 6.71
C GLU A 64 -3.52 4.72 5.41
N PHE A 65 -4.30 5.80 5.54
CA PHE A 65 -4.50 6.73 4.45
C PHE A 65 -3.26 7.60 4.26
N VAL A 66 -2.61 7.48 3.09
CA VAL A 66 -1.42 8.26 2.74
C VAL A 66 -1.83 9.47 1.89
N PRO A 67 -1.82 10.70 2.43
CA PRO A 67 -2.13 11.89 1.64
C PRO A 67 -0.97 12.19 0.69
N GLY A 68 -1.26 12.17 -0.62
CA GLY A 68 -0.24 12.41 -1.62
C GLY A 68 -0.75 12.23 -3.05
N ILE A 69 0.20 12.15 -3.97
CA ILE A 69 -0.05 11.83 -5.37
C ILE A 69 0.67 10.53 -5.73
N ILE A 70 0.13 9.80 -6.70
CA ILE A 70 0.80 8.62 -7.25
C ILE A 70 2.01 9.01 -8.10
N LEU A 71 3.05 8.18 -8.11
CA LEU A 71 4.23 8.33 -8.98
C LEU A 71 3.94 7.83 -10.41
N GLN A 72 2.74 8.10 -10.94
CA GLN A 72 2.35 7.69 -12.29
C GLN A 72 1.61 8.82 -13.02
N GLY A 73 1.74 8.84 -14.35
CA GLY A 73 1.08 9.83 -15.20
C GLY A 73 1.56 11.26 -14.96
N LEU A 74 0.69 12.23 -15.25
CA LEU A 74 1.01 13.65 -15.12
C LEU A 74 1.41 14.07 -13.69
N PRO A 75 0.73 13.62 -12.61
CA PRO A 75 1.14 13.94 -11.25
C PRO A 75 2.57 13.48 -10.92
N GLY A 76 2.93 12.25 -11.30
CA GLY A 76 4.28 11.71 -11.11
C GLY A 76 5.33 12.52 -11.87
N GLN A 77 5.05 12.90 -13.12
CA GLN A 77 5.97 13.74 -13.91
C GLN A 77 6.19 15.11 -13.27
N GLU A 78 5.16 15.73 -12.71
CA GLU A 78 5.30 17.00 -11.99
C GLU A 78 6.10 16.85 -10.70
N ALA A 79 6.00 15.70 -10.02
CA ALA A 79 6.81 15.43 -8.84
C ALA A 79 8.32 15.39 -9.16
N LEU A 80 8.69 14.82 -10.31
CA LEU A 80 10.08 14.75 -10.77
C LEU A 80 10.70 16.13 -11.08
N LYS A 81 9.87 17.16 -11.29
CA LYS A 81 10.33 18.54 -11.54
C LYS A 81 10.52 19.35 -10.26
N ARG A 82 10.09 18.83 -9.10
CA ARG A 82 10.20 19.54 -7.82
C ARG A 82 11.65 19.56 -7.33
N PRO A 83 12.04 20.57 -6.53
CA PRO A 83 13.29 20.52 -5.77
C PRO A 83 13.36 19.24 -4.91
N GLY A 84 14.55 18.65 -4.77
CA GLY A 84 14.74 17.42 -4.00
C GLY A 84 14.62 16.13 -4.80
N LEU A 85 14.69 16.18 -6.14
CA LEU A 85 14.68 15.00 -7.02
C LEU A 85 15.70 13.93 -6.59
N GLN A 86 16.90 14.33 -6.15
CA GLN A 86 17.89 13.37 -5.66
C GLN A 86 17.36 12.55 -4.48
N GLN A 87 16.82 13.21 -3.44
CA GLN A 87 16.25 12.52 -2.29
C GLN A 87 15.06 11.63 -2.69
N LEU A 88 14.21 12.12 -3.60
CA LEU A 88 13.09 11.32 -4.12
C LEU A 88 13.59 10.04 -4.79
N MET A 89 14.63 10.11 -5.62
CA MET A 89 15.22 8.94 -6.29
C MET A 89 15.92 8.00 -5.30
N GLU A 90 16.57 8.54 -4.28
CA GLU A 90 17.14 7.74 -3.18
C GLU A 90 16.04 6.98 -2.42
N ASP A 91 14.93 7.64 -2.09
CA ASP A 91 13.81 7.02 -1.39
C ASP A 91 13.10 5.96 -2.26
N VAL A 92 12.95 6.22 -3.56
CA VAL A 92 12.47 5.20 -4.53
C VAL A 92 13.44 4.03 -4.57
N GLY A 93 14.75 4.26 -4.64
CA GLY A 93 15.75 3.20 -4.64
C GLY A 93 15.71 2.34 -3.37
N ARG A 94 15.49 2.96 -2.21
CA ARG A 94 15.26 2.24 -0.94
C ARG A 94 14.01 1.37 -1.04
N LEU A 95 12.90 1.92 -1.54
CA LEU A 95 11.66 1.17 -1.71
C LEU A 95 11.83 -0.03 -2.65
N VAL A 96 12.56 0.13 -3.76
CA VAL A 96 12.89 -0.96 -4.68
C VAL A 96 13.73 -2.04 -3.99
N ALA A 97 14.70 -1.66 -3.15
CA ALA A 97 15.48 -2.63 -2.39
C ALA A 97 14.62 -3.45 -1.42
N LEU A 98 13.63 -2.82 -0.77
CA LEU A 98 12.63 -3.53 0.03
C LEU A 98 11.80 -4.47 -0.84
N ASP A 99 11.33 -4.02 -2.00
CA ASP A 99 10.53 -4.84 -2.91
C ASP A 99 11.33 -6.07 -3.38
N CYS A 100 12.63 -5.93 -3.68
CA CYS A 100 13.48 -7.07 -4.00
C CYS A 100 13.62 -8.04 -2.82
N LEU A 101 13.76 -7.54 -1.59
CA LEU A 101 13.83 -8.38 -0.39
C LEU A 101 12.54 -9.17 -0.14
N LEU A 102 11.38 -8.54 -0.36
CA LEU A 102 10.06 -9.15 -0.17
C LEU A 102 9.58 -9.95 -1.39
N ASN A 103 10.35 -9.92 -2.48
CA ASN A 103 9.93 -10.37 -3.80
C ASN A 103 8.60 -9.74 -4.27
N ASN A 104 8.39 -8.46 -3.95
CA ASN A 104 7.19 -7.71 -4.33
C ASN A 104 7.30 -7.19 -5.77
N GLY A 105 7.01 -8.07 -6.73
CA GLY A 105 7.22 -7.78 -8.14
C GLY A 105 6.24 -6.78 -8.77
N ASP A 106 5.12 -6.45 -8.14
CA ASP A 106 4.07 -5.64 -8.79
C ASP A 106 4.41 -4.14 -8.84
N ARG A 107 5.27 -3.61 -7.95
CA ARG A 107 5.42 -2.15 -7.80
C ARG A 107 6.34 -1.49 -8.83
N VAL A 108 7.61 -1.88 -8.86
CA VAL A 108 8.63 -1.29 -9.74
C VAL A 108 9.29 -2.42 -10.53
N PRO A 109 9.41 -2.28 -11.87
CA PRO A 109 10.02 -3.33 -12.69
C PRO A 109 11.54 -3.29 -12.56
N ALA A 110 12.06 -3.81 -11.45
CA ALA A 110 13.49 -3.79 -11.12
C ALA A 110 14.22 -5.05 -11.61
N ILE A 111 13.91 -6.20 -11.00
CA ILE A 111 14.49 -7.51 -11.33
C ILE A 111 13.48 -8.47 -11.97
N TRP A 112 12.22 -8.05 -12.07
CA TRP A 112 11.13 -8.81 -12.64
C TRP A 112 10.83 -8.34 -14.06
N MET A 113 10.37 -9.26 -14.92
CA MET A 113 9.99 -8.98 -16.30
C MET A 113 8.51 -8.59 -16.39
N ASN A 114 8.15 -7.46 -15.78
CA ASN A 114 6.80 -6.89 -15.84
C ASN A 114 6.85 -5.37 -16.08
N ASP A 115 5.68 -4.74 -16.23
CA ASP A 115 5.55 -3.29 -16.44
C ASP A 115 5.58 -2.49 -15.12
N GLY A 116 5.46 -3.18 -13.98
CA GLY A 116 5.22 -2.62 -12.66
C GLY A 116 3.90 -1.85 -12.53
N ASN A 117 3.72 -1.23 -11.36
CA ASN A 117 2.52 -0.52 -10.97
C ASN A 117 2.91 0.66 -10.07
N LEU A 118 3.31 1.76 -10.71
CA LEU A 118 3.71 2.98 -10.00
C LEU A 118 2.53 3.69 -9.32
N THR A 119 1.28 3.23 -9.50
CA THR A 119 0.16 3.68 -8.65
C THR A 119 0.34 3.22 -7.20
N ASN A 120 1.15 2.18 -6.96
CA ASN A 120 1.49 1.67 -5.63
C ASN A 120 2.67 2.43 -4.97
N VAL A 121 3.05 3.58 -5.52
CA VAL A 121 4.04 4.51 -4.95
C VAL A 121 3.38 5.87 -4.74
N MET A 122 3.27 6.29 -3.48
CA MET A 122 2.74 7.60 -3.11
C MET A 122 3.87 8.58 -2.81
N ILE A 123 3.68 9.83 -3.23
CA ILE A 123 4.56 10.96 -2.93
C ILE A 123 3.77 11.94 -2.06
N THR A 124 4.21 12.15 -0.83
CA THR A 124 3.54 13.05 0.11
C THR A 124 3.77 14.52 -0.26
N ALA A 125 3.04 15.42 0.39
CA ALA A 125 3.27 16.86 0.26
C ALA A 125 4.69 17.29 0.68
N SER A 126 5.35 16.52 1.57
CA SER A 126 6.74 16.73 1.98
C SER A 126 7.76 16.05 1.08
N SER A 127 7.36 15.59 -0.10
CA SER A 127 8.17 14.83 -1.06
C SER A 127 8.73 13.50 -0.54
N ALA A 128 8.14 12.94 0.52
CA ALA A 128 8.52 11.62 1.01
C ALA A 128 7.86 10.53 0.15
N VAL A 129 8.60 9.46 -0.12
CA VAL A 129 8.08 8.27 -0.81
C VAL A 129 7.44 7.32 0.18
N VAL A 130 6.26 6.82 -0.15
CA VAL A 130 5.55 5.82 0.65
C VAL A 130 5.06 4.70 -0.27
N GLY A 131 5.53 3.49 -0.05
CA GLY A 131 4.95 2.32 -0.73
C GLY A 131 3.57 1.98 -0.17
N ILE A 132 2.61 1.68 -1.05
CA ILE A 132 1.31 1.12 -0.66
C ILE A 132 1.13 -0.27 -1.28
N ASP A 133 0.06 -0.98 -0.89
CA ASP A 133 -0.28 -2.31 -1.40
C ASP A 133 0.90 -3.29 -1.29
N GLN A 134 1.26 -3.63 -0.05
CA GLN A 134 2.46 -4.41 0.26
C GLN A 134 2.23 -5.90 0.11
N GLN A 135 3.03 -6.55 -0.74
CA GLN A 135 2.97 -7.99 -0.98
C GLN A 135 4.28 -8.67 -0.56
N VAL A 136 4.20 -9.96 -0.25
CA VAL A 136 5.35 -10.82 0.02
C VAL A 136 5.14 -12.09 -0.77
N HIS A 137 6.09 -12.42 -1.64
CA HIS A 137 6.03 -13.61 -2.49
C HIS A 137 7.25 -14.50 -2.22
N PRO A 138 7.18 -15.44 -1.27
CA PRO A 138 8.33 -16.28 -0.98
C PRO A 138 8.72 -17.08 -2.23
N ILE A 139 10.01 -17.10 -2.57
CA ILE A 139 10.54 -17.96 -3.64
C ILE A 139 10.62 -19.38 -3.08
N LEU A 140 9.79 -20.28 -3.61
CA LEU A 140 9.66 -21.65 -3.09
C LEU A 140 10.32 -22.70 -3.98
N ASP A 141 10.61 -22.35 -5.23
CA ASP A 141 11.20 -23.24 -6.21
C ASP A 141 12.52 -22.72 -6.78
N ASN A 142 13.17 -23.58 -7.58
CA ASN A 142 14.42 -23.23 -8.25
C ASN A 142 14.19 -22.34 -9.49
N GLU A 143 12.93 -22.08 -9.87
CA GLU A 143 12.56 -21.22 -10.99
C GLU A 143 12.42 -19.76 -10.55
N GLY A 144 12.46 -19.49 -9.25
CA GLY A 144 12.40 -18.14 -8.71
C GLY A 144 10.97 -17.62 -8.51
N MET A 145 9.98 -18.52 -8.49
CA MET A 145 8.57 -18.19 -8.26
C MET A 145 8.11 -18.51 -6.83
#